data_AF-A0A1H9ZRJ1-F1
#
_entry.id   AF-A0A1H9ZRJ1-F1
#
_cell.length_a   1.000
_cell.length_b   1.000
_cell.length_c   1.000
_cell.angle_alpha   90.00
_cell.angle_beta   90.00
_cell.angle_gamma   90.00
#
_symmetry.space_group_name_H-M   'P 1'
#
loop_
_entity.id
_entity.type
_entity.pdbx_description
1 polymer ?
#
loop_
_entity_poly.entity_id
_entity_poly.type
_entity_poly.pdbx_seq_one_letter_code
_entity_poly.pdbx_strand_id
1 'polypeptide(L)'
;MIKIIKKLIINLYYWLRYFYIFIKNIKYKQTYSPSNNKDNNIHIIGNGPSALSTFDNFELNKGIDILTVNFFVRQKDRFTNLKPQYHIMVDPVWFDKKRENDINFNEVFTILENEVNWKLKLIIPANFDISFNNNNIEIIKLKINELKYVESKIMFNLYEKGLACAGSNNVIHIALYLAITNNYSNIFLHGVEHDWIKNVVINEKNEILLKDDHFYESNIRNLTNEKQFKKGEFFKFCYTYYDVFKTYNILKKYADYKNINVYNCTKNSFVDSFEKK
;
A
#
# COMPACT_ATOMS: atom_id res chain seq x y z
N MET A 1 10.09 32.72 14.03
CA MET A 1 11.24 31.95 14.56
C MET A 1 10.85 30.58 15.11
N ILE A 2 9.94 30.48 16.10
CA ILE A 2 9.54 29.21 16.74
C ILE A 2 8.99 28.14 15.76
N LYS A 3 8.10 28.51 14.82
CA LYS A 3 7.56 27.57 13.82
C LYS A 3 8.64 26.98 12.91
N ILE A 4 9.67 27.77 12.56
CA ILE A 4 10.77 27.35 11.70
C ILE A 4 11.66 26.36 12.45
N ILE A 5 12.04 26.69 13.69
CA ILE A 5 12.83 25.82 14.56
C ILE A 5 12.10 24.48 14.77
N LYS A 6 10.79 24.52 15.07
CA LYS A 6 9.97 23.31 15.22
C LYS A 6 10.00 22.45 13.95
N LYS A 7 9.86 23.05 12.77
CA LYS A 7 9.95 22.33 11.48
C LYS A 7 11.33 21.70 11.27
N LEU A 8 12.41 22.41 11.60
CA LEU A 8 13.78 21.90 11.49
C LEU A 8 14.03 20.70 12.41
N ILE A 9 13.59 20.78 13.66
CA ILE A 9 13.72 19.67 14.63
C ILE A 9 12.95 18.44 14.15
N ILE A 10 11.71 18.65 13.67
CA ILE A 10 10.89 17.56 13.12
C ILE A 10 11.57 16.92 11.90
N ASN A 11 12.10 17.73 10.98
CA ASN A 11 12.81 17.22 9.81
C ASN A 11 14.06 16.43 10.21
N LEU A 12 14.85 16.93 11.16
CA LEU A 12 16.03 16.23 11.67
C LEU A 12 15.64 14.87 12.27
N TYR A 13 14.58 14.82 13.06
CA TYR A 13 14.06 13.57 13.62
C TYR A 13 13.73 12.54 12.52
N TYR A 14 13.04 12.95 11.46
CA TYR A 14 12.69 12.02 10.38
C TYR A 14 13.90 11.58 9.55
N TRP A 15 14.89 12.44 9.36
CA TRP A 15 16.16 12.03 8.77
C TRP A 15 16.91 11.02 9.63
N LEU A 16 17.05 11.27 10.93
CA LEU A 16 17.70 10.34 11.86
C LEU A 16 16.98 8.98 11.89
N ARG A 17 15.64 9.00 11.94
CA ARG A 17 14.82 7.79 11.85
C ARG A 17 15.05 7.05 10.52
N TYR A 18 15.07 7.77 9.41
CA TYR A 18 15.36 7.19 8.10
C TYR A 18 16.75 6.54 8.08
N PHE A 19 17.80 7.22 8.54
CA PHE A 19 19.16 6.66 8.58
C PHE A 19 19.23 5.40 9.44
N TYR A 20 18.57 5.41 10.60
CA TYR A 20 18.47 4.22 11.45
C TYR A 20 17.83 3.02 10.73
N ILE A 21 16.69 3.24 10.04
CA ILE A 21 16.01 2.20 9.27
C ILE A 21 16.88 1.75 8.08
N PHE A 22 17.47 2.69 7.36
CA PHE A 22 18.32 2.43 6.20
C PHE A 22 19.52 1.54 6.58
N ILE A 23 20.22 1.86 7.68
CA ILE A 23 21.34 1.06 8.20
C ILE A 23 20.87 -0.35 8.56
N LYS A 24 19.73 -0.49 9.26
CA LYS A 24 19.16 -1.81 9.58
C LYS A 24 18.85 -2.64 8.34
N ASN A 25 18.42 -2.00 7.26
CA ASN A 25 18.03 -2.65 6.03
C ASN A 25 19.19 -2.84 5.04
N ILE A 26 20.40 -2.35 5.33
CA ILE A 26 21.53 -2.41 4.41
C ILE A 26 21.92 -3.85 4.07
N LYS A 27 21.84 -4.75 5.07
CA LYS A 27 22.16 -6.17 4.96
C LYS A 27 21.24 -6.99 4.06
N TYR A 28 20.01 -6.52 3.82
CA TYR A 28 19.06 -7.22 2.97
C TYR A 28 19.34 -6.94 1.50
N LYS A 29 19.11 -7.91 0.63
CA LYS A 29 19.25 -7.73 -0.83
C LYS A 29 17.96 -7.16 -1.40
N GLN A 30 18.05 -6.01 -2.08
CA GLN A 30 16.97 -5.48 -2.91
C GLN A 30 17.15 -6.02 -4.33
N THR A 31 16.07 -6.54 -4.92
CA THR A 31 16.04 -6.89 -6.35
C THR A 31 15.17 -5.93 -7.16
N TYR A 32 14.37 -5.11 -6.50
CA TYR A 32 13.63 -4.02 -7.14
C TYR A 32 14.57 -2.99 -7.78
N SER A 33 14.31 -2.70 -9.05
CA SER A 33 14.86 -1.59 -9.80
C SER A 33 13.72 -0.80 -10.48
N PRO A 34 13.79 0.54 -10.51
CA PRO A 34 12.85 1.35 -11.28
C PRO A 34 12.88 0.99 -12.77
N SER A 35 11.70 0.87 -13.36
CA SER A 35 11.50 0.76 -14.80
C SER A 35 10.94 2.08 -15.38
N ASN A 36 10.83 2.19 -16.71
CA ASN A 36 10.29 3.37 -17.36
C ASN A 36 9.09 3.00 -18.25
N ASN A 37 7.88 3.16 -17.72
CA ASN A 37 6.63 2.81 -18.39
C ASN A 37 5.83 4.05 -18.83
N LYS A 38 6.53 5.10 -19.28
CA LYS A 38 5.93 6.41 -19.62
C LYS A 38 4.83 6.35 -20.68
N ASP A 39 4.78 5.29 -21.47
CA ASP A 39 3.80 5.10 -22.55
C ASP A 39 2.63 4.19 -22.12
N ASN A 40 2.66 3.68 -20.88
CA ASN A 40 1.63 2.81 -20.31
C ASN A 40 0.87 3.51 -19.18
N ASN A 41 -0.36 3.05 -18.97
CA ASN A 41 -1.17 3.35 -17.79
C ASN A 41 -1.14 2.17 -16.83
N ILE A 42 -1.44 2.42 -15.56
CA ILE A 42 -1.56 1.36 -14.56
C ILE A 42 -2.82 1.52 -13.69
N HIS A 43 -3.52 0.40 -13.47
CA HIS A 43 -4.63 0.30 -12.55
C HIS A 43 -4.19 -0.40 -11.28
N ILE A 44 -4.29 0.30 -10.15
CA ILE A 44 -4.04 -0.24 -8.81
C ILE A 44 -5.38 -0.64 -8.22
N ILE A 45 -5.57 -1.95 -8.02
CA ILE A 45 -6.78 -2.53 -7.48
C ILE A 45 -6.56 -2.87 -6.01
N GLY A 46 -7.19 -2.08 -5.14
CA GLY A 46 -7.22 -2.28 -3.70
C GLY A 46 -8.24 -3.35 -3.25
N ASN A 47 -8.38 -3.47 -1.94
CA ASN A 47 -9.28 -4.45 -1.31
C ASN A 47 -10.61 -3.84 -0.83
N GLY A 48 -10.86 -2.60 -1.25
CA GLY A 48 -12.09 -1.89 -0.96
C GLY A 48 -13.33 -2.51 -1.61
N PRO A 49 -14.53 -2.34 -1.01
CA PRO A 49 -15.75 -2.95 -1.52
C PRO A 49 -16.09 -2.55 -2.97
N SER A 50 -15.70 -1.34 -3.40
CA SER A 50 -15.97 -0.86 -4.77
C SER A 50 -14.92 -1.28 -5.80
N ALA A 51 -13.86 -2.01 -5.42
CA ALA A 51 -12.71 -2.31 -6.27
C ALA A 51 -13.11 -2.82 -7.66
N LEU A 52 -13.90 -3.89 -7.72
CA LEU A 52 -14.32 -4.49 -8.99
C LEU A 52 -15.29 -3.60 -9.75
N SER A 53 -16.30 -3.04 -9.07
CA SER A 53 -17.31 -2.19 -9.72
C SER A 53 -16.74 -0.92 -10.34
N THR A 54 -15.67 -0.35 -9.76
CA THR A 54 -15.02 0.85 -10.29
C THR A 54 -14.07 0.51 -11.43
N PHE A 55 -13.42 -0.65 -11.35
CA PHE A 55 -12.51 -1.14 -12.37
C PHE A 55 -13.23 -1.64 -13.63
N ASP A 56 -14.35 -2.37 -13.48
CA ASP A 56 -15.13 -2.93 -14.58
C ASP A 56 -15.71 -1.85 -15.53
N ASN A 57 -15.68 -0.58 -15.14
CA ASN A 57 -16.04 0.56 -16.02
C ASN A 57 -14.95 0.93 -17.04
N PHE A 58 -13.78 0.29 -16.98
CA PHE A 58 -12.65 0.59 -17.86
C PHE A 58 -12.43 -0.54 -18.86
N GLU A 59 -12.20 -0.19 -20.12
CA GLU A 59 -11.83 -1.14 -21.15
C GLU A 59 -10.35 -1.48 -21.08
N LEU A 60 -10.03 -2.77 -21.04
CA LEU A 60 -8.66 -3.26 -21.05
C LEU A 60 -8.10 -3.25 -22.47
N ASN A 61 -7.37 -2.18 -22.77
CA ASN A 61 -6.67 -1.97 -24.03
C ASN A 61 -5.16 -2.22 -23.88
N LYS A 62 -4.46 -2.33 -25.01
CA LYS A 62 -2.99 -2.43 -25.04
C LYS A 62 -2.37 -1.22 -24.32
N GLY A 63 -1.33 -1.46 -23.52
CA GLY A 63 -0.66 -0.41 -22.73
C GLY A 63 -1.25 -0.16 -21.35
N ILE A 64 -2.10 -1.07 -20.86
CA ILE A 64 -2.63 -1.06 -19.49
C ILE A 64 -1.99 -2.17 -18.68
N ASP A 65 -1.30 -1.78 -17.60
CA ASP A 65 -0.82 -2.71 -16.57
C ASP A 65 -1.78 -2.73 -15.38
N ILE A 66 -1.81 -3.86 -14.67
CA ILE A 66 -2.63 -4.07 -13.49
C ILE A 66 -1.73 -4.45 -12.32
N LEU A 67 -1.98 -3.80 -11.19
CA LEU A 67 -1.35 -4.07 -9.91
C LEU A 67 -2.43 -4.37 -8.89
N THR A 68 -2.30 -5.53 -8.24
CA THR A 68 -3.21 -5.99 -7.18
C THR A 68 -2.47 -6.07 -5.85
N VAL A 69 -3.20 -6.11 -4.74
CA VAL A 69 -2.59 -6.07 -3.40
C VAL A 69 -3.18 -7.08 -2.44
N ASN A 70 -2.36 -7.64 -1.55
CA ASN A 70 -2.76 -8.48 -0.43
C ASN A 70 -3.80 -9.57 -0.84
N PHE A 71 -4.94 -9.62 -0.15
CA PHE A 71 -5.95 -10.66 -0.32
C PHE A 71 -6.75 -10.60 -1.62
N PHE A 72 -6.47 -9.68 -2.55
CA PHE A 72 -7.15 -9.64 -3.85
C PHE A 72 -7.03 -10.97 -4.61
N VAL A 73 -5.94 -11.72 -4.41
CA VAL A 73 -5.71 -13.05 -5.01
C VAL A 73 -6.86 -14.03 -4.74
N ARG A 74 -7.56 -13.89 -3.59
CA ARG A 74 -8.68 -14.75 -3.20
C ARG A 74 -9.88 -14.64 -4.15
N GLN A 75 -9.96 -13.57 -4.93
CA GLN A 75 -10.89 -13.46 -6.06
C GLN A 75 -10.36 -14.27 -7.23
N LYS A 76 -10.18 -15.58 -7.03
CA LYS A 76 -9.45 -16.47 -7.94
C LYS A 76 -9.80 -16.20 -9.41
N ASP A 77 -11.09 -16.26 -9.75
CA ASP A 77 -11.56 -16.07 -11.14
C ASP A 77 -11.25 -14.68 -11.68
N ARG A 78 -11.40 -13.62 -10.87
CA ARG A 78 -11.05 -12.26 -11.31
C ARG A 78 -9.55 -12.11 -11.43
N PHE A 79 -8.77 -12.58 -10.46
CA PHE A 79 -7.32 -12.49 -10.45
C PHE A 79 -6.70 -13.20 -11.66
N THR A 80 -7.14 -14.43 -11.96
CA THR A 80 -6.64 -15.23 -13.10
C THR A 80 -7.11 -14.70 -14.45
N ASN A 81 -8.28 -14.07 -14.52
CA ASN A 81 -8.74 -13.40 -15.74
C ASN A 81 -8.00 -12.08 -16.00
N LEU A 82 -7.76 -11.29 -14.96
CA LEU A 82 -7.06 -10.00 -15.08
C LEU A 82 -5.57 -10.15 -15.39
N LYS A 83 -4.94 -11.24 -14.93
CA LYS A 83 -3.52 -11.54 -15.14
C LYS A 83 -2.60 -10.35 -14.78
N PRO A 84 -2.66 -9.85 -13.53
CA PRO A 84 -1.91 -8.67 -13.15
C PRO A 84 -0.40 -8.84 -13.34
N GLN A 85 0.25 -7.78 -13.81
CA GLN A 85 1.69 -7.69 -13.97
C GLN A 85 2.39 -7.65 -12.60
N TYR A 86 1.74 -7.05 -11.61
CA TYR A 86 2.26 -6.88 -10.27
C TYR A 86 1.27 -7.34 -9.20
N HIS A 87 1.80 -7.97 -8.16
CA HIS A 87 1.07 -8.20 -6.91
C HIS A 87 1.94 -7.77 -5.72
N ILE A 88 1.36 -7.10 -4.72
CA ILE A 88 2.10 -6.61 -3.55
C ILE A 88 1.62 -7.28 -2.26
N MET A 89 2.56 -7.91 -1.54
CA MET A 89 2.36 -8.49 -0.21
C MET A 89 3.41 -7.92 0.75
N VAL A 90 3.18 -6.70 1.25
CA VAL A 90 4.12 -5.98 2.14
C VAL A 90 3.63 -5.82 3.57
N ASP A 91 2.39 -6.21 3.85
CA ASP A 91 1.87 -6.25 5.20
C ASP A 91 2.64 -7.29 6.04
N PRO A 92 3.13 -6.95 7.25
CA PRO A 92 3.79 -7.90 8.14
C PRO A 92 2.99 -9.17 8.40
N VAL A 93 1.66 -9.11 8.29
CA VAL A 93 0.76 -10.24 8.51
C VAL A 93 1.08 -11.45 7.63
N TRP A 94 1.60 -11.24 6.42
CA TRP A 94 2.01 -12.31 5.49
C TRP A 94 3.22 -13.12 5.96
N PHE A 95 3.95 -12.61 6.94
CA PHE A 95 5.22 -13.18 7.41
C PHE A 95 5.16 -13.54 8.89
N ASP A 96 3.98 -13.48 9.51
CA ASP A 96 3.77 -13.91 10.88
C ASP A 96 3.62 -15.43 10.94
N LYS A 97 4.62 -16.11 11.51
CA LYS A 97 4.63 -17.57 11.68
C LYS A 97 3.41 -18.09 12.44
N LYS A 98 2.76 -17.27 13.27
CA LYS A 98 1.55 -17.69 13.99
C LYS A 98 0.35 -17.91 13.06
N ARG A 99 0.42 -17.42 11.82
CA ARG A 99 -0.64 -17.52 10.80
C ARG A 99 -0.36 -18.57 9.74
N GLU A 100 0.66 -19.40 9.90
CA GLU A 100 1.00 -20.47 8.96
C GLU A 100 -0.16 -21.47 8.76
N ASN A 101 -1.04 -21.62 9.76
CA ASN A 101 -2.25 -22.46 9.68
C ASN A 101 -3.53 -21.67 9.37
N ASP A 102 -3.44 -20.37 9.07
CA ASP A 102 -4.61 -19.56 8.72
C ASP A 102 -5.07 -19.88 7.29
N ILE A 103 -6.28 -20.42 7.17
CA ILE A 103 -6.82 -20.92 5.89
C ILE A 103 -6.86 -19.82 4.82
N ASN A 104 -7.12 -18.56 5.21
CA ASN A 104 -7.20 -17.45 4.28
C ASN A 104 -5.84 -17.08 3.69
N PHE A 105 -4.77 -17.27 4.47
CA PHE A 105 -3.40 -17.05 4.02
C PHE A 105 -2.97 -18.18 3.10
N ASN A 106 -3.22 -19.42 3.52
CA ASN A 106 -2.88 -20.60 2.75
C ASN A 106 -3.59 -20.63 1.40
N GLU A 107 -4.84 -20.15 1.33
CA GLU A 107 -5.57 -19.99 0.07
C GLU A 107 -4.83 -19.07 -0.93
N VAL A 108 -4.28 -17.95 -0.47
CA VAL A 108 -3.55 -17.00 -1.33
C VAL A 108 -2.29 -17.63 -1.90
N PHE A 109 -1.48 -18.28 -1.06
CA PHE A 109 -0.28 -19.00 -1.53
C PHE A 109 -0.65 -20.14 -2.48
N THR A 110 -1.73 -20.87 -2.20
CA THR A 110 -2.23 -21.96 -3.07
C THR A 110 -2.62 -21.45 -4.45
N ILE A 111 -3.34 -20.33 -4.53
CA ILE A 111 -3.75 -19.73 -5.81
C ILE A 111 -2.53 -19.23 -6.59
N LEU A 112 -1.60 -18.55 -5.91
CA LEU A 112 -0.35 -18.09 -6.54
C LEU A 112 0.44 -19.28 -7.13
N GLU A 113 0.63 -20.35 -6.35
CA GLU A 113 1.37 -21.54 -6.77
C GLU A 113 0.70 -22.23 -7.97
N ASN A 114 -0.61 -22.45 -7.93
CA ASN A 114 -1.28 -23.36 -8.86
C ASN A 114 -1.96 -22.68 -10.06
N GLU A 115 -2.36 -21.41 -9.94
CA GLU A 115 -3.24 -20.77 -10.94
C GLU A 115 -2.52 -19.71 -11.79
N VAL A 116 -1.37 -19.20 -11.32
CA VAL A 116 -0.60 -18.18 -12.04
C VAL A 116 0.12 -18.81 -13.22
N ASN A 117 -0.42 -18.60 -14.42
CA ASN A 117 0.13 -19.08 -15.69
C ASN A 117 0.70 -17.96 -16.59
N TRP A 118 0.84 -16.75 -16.06
CA TRP A 118 1.43 -15.58 -16.73
C TRP A 118 2.57 -15.00 -15.88
N LYS A 119 3.45 -14.19 -16.49
CA LYS A 119 4.54 -13.55 -15.75
C LYS A 119 3.99 -12.55 -14.73
N LEU A 120 4.11 -12.91 -13.46
CA LEU A 120 3.68 -12.10 -12.32
C LEU A 120 4.90 -11.64 -11.53
N LYS A 121 5.02 -10.34 -11.28
CA LYS A 121 6.01 -9.79 -10.35
C LYS A 121 5.39 -9.67 -8.96
N LEU A 122 5.81 -10.54 -8.05
CA LEU A 122 5.38 -10.51 -6.66
C LEU A 122 6.34 -9.67 -5.82
N ILE A 123 5.85 -8.54 -5.30
CA ILE A 123 6.64 -7.60 -4.53
C ILE A 123 6.46 -7.86 -3.03
N ILE A 124 7.59 -8.09 -2.34
CA ILE A 124 7.65 -8.34 -0.90
C ILE A 124 8.74 -7.50 -0.22
N PRO A 125 8.69 -7.29 1.10
CA PRO A 125 9.75 -6.60 1.83
C PRO A 125 11.06 -7.42 1.79
N ALA A 126 12.18 -6.74 1.58
CA ALA A 126 13.49 -7.39 1.37
C ALA A 126 14.01 -8.19 2.58
N ASN A 127 13.48 -7.91 3.78
CA ASN A 127 13.82 -8.61 5.01
C ASN A 127 13.05 -9.94 5.21
N PHE A 128 12.21 -10.31 4.24
CA PHE A 128 11.49 -11.58 4.23
C PHE A 128 11.87 -12.41 3.01
N ASP A 129 11.55 -13.70 3.11
CA ASP A 129 11.78 -14.71 2.09
C ASP A 129 10.49 -15.52 1.92
N ILE A 130 10.07 -15.68 0.67
CA ILE A 130 9.00 -16.58 0.22
C ILE A 130 9.57 -17.30 -1.00
N SER A 131 9.12 -18.52 -1.25
CA SER A 131 9.45 -19.29 -2.46
C SER A 131 8.21 -19.96 -3.00
N PHE A 132 8.12 -20.05 -4.32
CA PHE A 132 7.10 -20.78 -5.07
C PHE A 132 7.82 -21.76 -6.00
N ASN A 133 7.25 -22.94 -6.29
CA ASN A 133 7.79 -23.78 -7.37
C ASN A 133 7.30 -23.28 -8.74
N ASN A 134 6.35 -22.35 -8.75
CA ASN A 134 5.82 -21.72 -9.95
C ASN A 134 6.84 -20.73 -10.59
N ASN A 135 7.44 -21.15 -11.71
CA ASN A 135 8.40 -20.35 -12.50
C ASN A 135 7.80 -19.12 -13.23
N ASN A 136 6.49 -18.91 -13.14
CA ASN A 136 5.84 -17.71 -13.64
C ASN A 136 5.85 -16.56 -12.64
N ILE A 137 6.19 -16.82 -11.38
CA ILE A 137 6.27 -15.81 -10.32
C ILE A 137 7.72 -15.34 -10.17
N GLU A 138 7.96 -14.08 -10.46
CA GLU A 138 9.21 -13.39 -10.17
C GLU A 138 9.10 -12.66 -8.82
N ILE A 139 9.94 -13.03 -7.85
CA ILE A 139 9.95 -12.38 -6.54
C ILE A 139 10.82 -11.13 -6.57
N ILE A 140 10.18 -9.98 -6.38
CA ILE A 140 10.80 -8.66 -6.31
C ILE A 140 10.90 -8.21 -4.85
N LYS A 141 12.12 -8.13 -4.34
CA LYS A 141 12.42 -7.67 -2.99
C LYS A 141 12.62 -6.17 -2.94
N LEU A 142 11.85 -5.48 -2.09
CA LEU A 142 11.90 -4.03 -1.89
C LEU A 142 12.34 -3.68 -0.46
N LYS A 143 13.35 -2.81 -0.29
CA LYS A 143 13.66 -2.25 1.04
C LYS A 143 12.64 -1.19 1.40
N ILE A 144 11.95 -1.37 2.52
CA ILE A 144 11.01 -0.38 3.05
C ILE A 144 11.78 0.58 3.95
N ASN A 145 12.43 1.56 3.32
CA ASN A 145 13.13 2.63 4.02
C ASN A 145 12.24 3.88 4.07
N GLU A 146 11.42 4.00 5.12
CA GLU A 146 10.50 5.14 5.20
C GLU A 146 11.23 6.46 5.46
N LEU A 147 11.01 7.45 4.58
CA LEU A 147 11.39 8.84 4.80
C LEU A 147 10.15 9.71 4.58
N LYS A 148 9.39 9.94 5.65
CA LYS A 148 8.16 10.74 5.64
C LYS A 148 8.44 12.17 6.09
N TYR A 149 7.57 13.09 5.67
CA TYR A 149 7.46 14.45 6.23
C TYR A 149 8.63 15.41 5.99
N VAL A 150 9.65 14.98 5.24
CA VAL A 150 10.74 15.84 4.74
C VAL A 150 10.44 16.23 3.28
N GLU A 151 9.40 17.04 3.08
CA GLU A 151 8.97 17.46 1.75
C GLU A 151 10.05 18.28 1.02
N SER A 152 10.85 17.60 0.20
CA SER A 152 12.01 18.17 -0.48
C SER A 152 12.34 17.40 -1.76
N LYS A 153 12.97 18.07 -2.73
CA LYS A 153 13.45 17.41 -3.96
C LYS A 153 14.46 16.29 -3.67
N ILE A 154 15.27 16.43 -2.62
CA ILE A 154 16.24 15.41 -2.20
C ILE A 154 15.51 14.12 -1.81
N MET A 155 14.41 14.22 -1.05
CA MET A 155 13.59 13.08 -0.70
C MET A 155 13.03 12.38 -1.93
N PHE A 156 12.49 13.14 -2.90
CA PHE A 156 11.97 12.56 -4.15
C PHE A 156 13.07 11.90 -5.00
N ASN A 157 14.30 12.44 -5.00
CA ASN A 157 15.43 11.77 -5.64
C ASN A 157 15.81 10.45 -4.96
N LEU A 158 15.65 10.33 -3.64
CA LEU A 158 15.86 9.07 -2.92
C LEU A 158 14.74 8.07 -3.23
N TYR A 159 13.50 8.54 -3.40
CA TYR A 159 12.37 7.72 -3.85
C TYR A 159 12.61 7.15 -5.24
N GLU A 160 13.00 7.99 -6.19
CA GLU A 160 13.26 7.60 -7.57
C GLU A 160 14.36 6.53 -7.67
N LYS A 161 15.38 6.61 -6.81
CA LYS A 161 16.48 5.64 -6.75
C LYS A 161 16.13 4.35 -5.98
N GLY A 162 14.92 4.23 -5.44
CA GLY A 162 14.55 3.08 -4.61
C GLY A 162 15.29 3.02 -3.26
N LEU A 163 15.84 4.14 -2.79
CA LEU A 163 16.60 4.22 -1.53
C LEU A 163 15.71 4.60 -0.34
N ALA A 164 14.59 5.26 -0.59
CA ALA A 164 13.58 5.62 0.38
C ALA A 164 12.17 5.43 -0.20
N CYS A 165 11.15 5.40 0.66
CA CYS A 165 9.75 5.39 0.24
C CYS A 165 8.90 6.32 1.14
N ALA A 166 7.73 6.70 0.63
CA ALA A 166 6.78 7.56 1.35
C ALA A 166 6.09 6.87 2.53
N GLY A 167 6.20 5.55 2.64
CA GLY A 167 5.66 4.79 3.75
C GLY A 167 4.91 3.51 3.38
N SER A 168 4.77 2.64 4.38
CA SER A 168 4.00 1.40 4.34
C SER A 168 2.85 1.37 5.35
N ASN A 169 2.32 2.54 5.74
CA ASN A 169 1.14 2.63 6.64
C ASN A 169 -0.09 1.90 6.06
N ASN A 170 -0.14 1.78 4.73
CA ASN A 170 -1.13 1.04 3.98
C ASN A 170 -0.45 0.50 2.71
N VAL A 171 -0.86 -0.68 2.24
CA VAL A 171 -0.29 -1.30 1.04
C VAL A 171 -0.44 -0.44 -0.23
N ILE A 172 -1.53 0.33 -0.34
CA ILE A 172 -1.77 1.23 -1.47
C ILE A 172 -0.70 2.33 -1.56
N HIS A 173 -0.11 2.76 -0.44
CA HIS A 173 0.99 3.71 -0.48
C HIS A 173 2.23 3.15 -1.18
N ILE A 174 2.54 1.87 -0.95
CA ILE A 174 3.65 1.19 -1.63
C ILE A 174 3.30 0.95 -3.10
N ALA A 175 2.08 0.52 -3.40
CA ALA A 175 1.60 0.37 -4.77
C ALA A 175 1.75 1.67 -5.57
N LEU A 176 1.27 2.78 -5.01
CA LEU A 176 1.32 4.09 -5.63
C LEU A 176 2.75 4.61 -5.75
N TYR A 177 3.56 4.46 -4.69
CA TYR A 177 5.00 4.78 -4.74
C TYR A 177 5.71 4.05 -5.89
N LEU A 178 5.45 2.75 -6.06
CA LEU A 178 6.05 1.95 -7.12
C LEU A 178 5.53 2.37 -8.50
N ALA A 179 4.23 2.60 -8.66
CA ALA A 179 3.68 3.08 -9.93
C ALA A 179 4.29 4.44 -10.34
N ILE A 180 4.42 5.39 -9.42
CA ILE A 180 5.08 6.68 -9.68
C ILE A 180 6.57 6.47 -10.04
N THR A 181 7.27 5.63 -9.28
CA THR A 181 8.70 5.38 -9.47
C THR A 181 9.01 4.62 -10.76
N ASN A 182 8.09 3.78 -11.22
CA ASN A 182 8.17 3.09 -12.52
C ASN A 182 7.70 3.96 -13.70
N ASN A 183 7.46 5.25 -13.45
CA ASN A 183 7.22 6.28 -14.45
C ASN A 183 6.01 6.02 -15.36
N TYR A 184 4.93 5.42 -14.84
CA TYR A 184 3.65 5.32 -15.56
C TYR A 184 3.06 6.71 -15.80
N SER A 185 2.44 6.96 -16.96
CA SER A 185 1.89 8.31 -17.25
C SER A 185 0.58 8.59 -16.52
N ASN A 186 -0.30 7.59 -16.40
CA ASN A 186 -1.53 7.68 -15.61
C ASN A 186 -1.68 6.50 -14.67
N ILE A 187 -2.09 6.80 -13.43
CA ILE A 187 -2.32 5.83 -12.36
C ILE A 187 -3.78 5.93 -11.93
N PHE A 188 -4.51 4.82 -11.97
CA PHE A 188 -5.92 4.73 -11.58
C PHE A 188 -6.07 3.89 -10.30
N LEU A 189 -6.68 4.47 -9.27
CA LEU A 189 -6.91 3.82 -7.99
C LEU A 189 -8.35 3.28 -7.91
N HIS A 190 -8.50 1.99 -7.59
CA HIS A 190 -9.79 1.31 -7.46
C HIS A 190 -9.93 0.65 -6.09
N GLY A 191 -11.09 0.76 -5.45
CA GLY A 191 -11.34 0.18 -4.12
C GLY A 191 -10.44 0.78 -3.05
N VAL A 192 -10.34 2.11 -3.04
CA VAL A 192 -9.49 2.89 -2.12
C VAL A 192 -10.38 3.85 -1.31
N GLU A 193 -11.38 3.31 -0.60
CA GLU A 193 -12.38 4.10 0.14
C GLU A 193 -11.76 4.86 1.30
N HIS A 194 -10.94 4.19 2.12
CA HIS A 194 -10.36 4.75 3.35
C HIS A 194 -11.38 5.41 4.29
N ASP A 195 -12.62 4.94 4.30
CA ASP A 195 -13.74 5.55 5.00
C ASP A 195 -14.12 4.84 6.31
N TRP A 196 -13.28 3.93 6.79
CA TRP A 196 -13.42 3.18 8.05
C TRP A 196 -13.69 4.05 9.29
N ILE A 197 -13.36 5.35 9.26
CA ILE A 197 -13.73 6.27 10.35
C ILE A 197 -15.26 6.40 10.51
N LYS A 198 -16.05 6.11 9.47
CA LYS A 198 -17.52 6.00 9.56
C LYS A 198 -17.96 4.85 10.46
N ASN A 199 -17.10 3.86 10.65
CA ASN A 199 -17.40 2.59 11.28
C ASN A 199 -16.80 2.45 12.69
N VAL A 200 -16.18 3.50 13.23
CA VAL A 200 -15.59 3.49 14.57
C VAL A 200 -16.59 4.04 15.60
N VAL A 201 -16.74 3.33 16.72
CA VAL A 201 -17.60 3.72 17.83
C VAL A 201 -16.83 3.55 19.14
N ILE A 202 -17.02 4.47 20.09
CA ILE A 202 -16.56 4.30 21.47
C ILE A 202 -17.76 3.88 22.31
N ASN A 203 -17.69 2.70 22.93
CA ASN A 203 -18.79 2.20 23.75
C ASN A 203 -18.80 2.82 25.16
N GLU A 204 -19.83 2.52 25.95
CA GLU A 204 -19.98 3.01 27.34
C GLU A 204 -18.83 2.59 28.28
N LYS A 205 -18.04 1.56 27.90
CA LYS A 205 -16.85 1.11 28.63
C LYS A 205 -15.56 1.81 28.15
N ASN A 206 -15.66 2.85 27.31
CA ASN A 206 -14.55 3.56 26.66
C ASN A 206 -13.65 2.65 25.80
N GLU A 207 -14.22 1.58 25.25
CA GLU A 207 -13.53 0.69 24.31
C GLU A 207 -13.76 1.16 22.88
N ILE A 208 -12.72 1.07 22.07
CA ILE A 208 -12.76 1.45 20.66
C ILE A 208 -13.21 0.23 19.86
N LEU A 209 -14.39 0.32 19.27
CA LEU A 209 -14.98 -0.69 18.41
C LEU A 209 -14.88 -0.24 16.96
N LEU A 210 -14.46 -1.13 16.07
CA LEU A 210 -14.46 -0.91 14.63
C LEU A 210 -15.38 -1.94 13.99
N LYS A 211 -16.40 -1.46 13.28
CA LYS A 211 -17.17 -2.32 12.38
C LYS A 211 -16.38 -2.51 11.09
N ASP A 212 -15.71 -3.65 10.99
CA ASP A 212 -14.88 -3.98 9.83
C ASP A 212 -15.79 -4.55 8.74
N ASP A 213 -16.24 -3.68 7.85
CA ASP A 213 -16.96 -4.06 6.63
C ASP A 213 -15.89 -4.32 5.54
N HIS A 214 -15.21 -5.47 5.62
CA HIS A 214 -14.34 -5.91 4.53
C HIS A 214 -15.20 -6.54 3.41
N PHE A 215 -14.70 -6.55 2.17
CA PHE A 215 -15.41 -7.13 1.02
C PHE A 215 -15.86 -8.60 1.23
N TYR A 216 -15.26 -9.33 2.18
CA TYR A 216 -15.54 -10.75 2.42
C TYR A 216 -16.35 -11.06 3.71
N GLU A 217 -16.35 -10.20 4.74
CA GLU A 217 -17.06 -10.44 6.03
C GLU A 217 -17.39 -9.12 6.75
N SER A 218 -18.50 -9.05 7.50
CA SER A 218 -18.80 -7.96 8.44
C SER A 218 -18.60 -8.43 9.88
N ASN A 219 -17.58 -7.91 10.57
CA ASN A 219 -17.30 -8.25 11.98
C ASN A 219 -17.10 -6.98 12.81
N ILE A 220 -17.63 -6.96 14.04
CA ILE A 220 -17.30 -5.91 15.01
C ILE A 220 -16.03 -6.32 15.73
N ARG A 221 -14.97 -5.55 15.52
CA ARG A 221 -13.67 -5.73 16.16
C ARG A 221 -13.55 -4.80 17.36
N ASN A 222 -13.25 -5.38 18.52
CA ASN A 222 -12.93 -4.59 19.70
C ASN A 222 -11.41 -4.33 19.74
N LEU A 223 -10.99 -3.21 19.16
CA LEU A 223 -9.57 -2.85 19.03
C LEU A 223 -8.89 -2.66 20.39
N THR A 224 -9.66 -2.37 21.44
CA THR A 224 -9.16 -2.34 22.81
C THR A 224 -8.86 -3.74 23.35
N ASN A 225 -9.76 -4.70 23.15
CA ASN A 225 -9.54 -6.09 23.57
C ASN A 225 -8.44 -6.78 22.76
N GLU A 226 -8.32 -6.43 21.48
CA GLU A 226 -7.22 -6.86 20.61
C GLU A 226 -5.87 -6.22 20.98
N LYS A 227 -5.84 -5.32 21.98
CA LYS A 227 -4.65 -4.59 22.44
C LYS A 227 -3.98 -3.73 21.36
N GLN A 228 -4.74 -3.32 20.33
CA GLN A 228 -4.26 -2.36 19.34
C GLN A 228 -4.24 -0.94 19.90
N PHE A 229 -5.22 -0.61 20.76
CA PHE A 229 -5.32 0.67 21.46
C PHE A 229 -5.74 0.46 22.91
N LYS A 230 -5.40 1.38 23.81
CA LYS A 230 -5.93 1.39 25.18
C LYS A 230 -7.15 2.30 25.29
N LYS A 231 -7.92 2.14 26.37
CA LYS A 231 -9.00 3.07 26.72
C LYS A 231 -8.44 4.49 26.84
N GLY A 232 -9.13 5.47 26.27
CA GLY A 232 -8.67 6.86 26.17
C GLY A 232 -7.65 7.14 25.05
N GLU A 233 -7.26 6.14 24.26
CA GLU A 233 -6.30 6.31 23.16
C GLU A 233 -6.95 6.52 21.78
N PHE A 234 -8.21 6.97 21.73
CA PHE A 234 -8.87 7.26 20.44
C PHE A 234 -8.10 8.29 19.60
N PHE A 235 -7.41 9.24 20.26
CA PHE A 235 -6.52 10.17 19.56
C PHE A 235 -5.41 9.48 18.76
N LYS A 236 -4.93 8.30 19.20
CA LYS A 236 -3.94 7.50 18.46
C LYS A 236 -4.57 6.88 17.22
N PHE A 237 -5.82 6.40 17.32
CA PHE A 237 -6.58 5.95 16.16
C PHE A 237 -6.74 7.09 15.15
N CYS A 238 -7.15 8.30 15.57
CA CYS A 238 -7.20 9.45 14.66
C CYS A 238 -5.83 9.77 14.05
N TYR A 239 -4.76 9.64 14.84
CA TYR A 239 -3.39 9.87 14.37
C TYR A 239 -2.95 8.87 13.28
N THR A 240 -3.36 7.60 13.35
CA THR A 240 -3.05 6.65 12.26
C THR A 240 -3.71 7.04 10.95
N TYR A 241 -4.96 7.53 10.97
CA TYR A 241 -5.64 8.04 9.77
C TYR A 241 -5.00 9.31 9.25
N TYR A 242 -4.63 10.24 10.13
CA TYR A 242 -3.85 11.42 9.74
C TYR A 242 -2.57 11.01 9.01
N ASP A 243 -1.82 10.04 9.54
CA ASP A 243 -0.59 9.54 8.91
C ASP A 243 -0.89 8.89 7.54
N VAL A 244 -2.03 8.21 7.37
CA VAL A 244 -2.44 7.64 6.08
C VAL A 244 -2.72 8.74 5.04
N PHE A 245 -3.63 9.67 5.34
CA PHE A 245 -3.99 10.73 4.39
C PHE A 245 -2.82 11.65 4.08
N LYS A 246 -1.96 11.91 5.06
CA LYS A 246 -0.76 12.71 4.83
C LYS A 246 0.26 11.99 3.93
N THR A 247 0.36 10.66 4.00
CA THR A 247 1.18 9.92 3.04
C THR A 247 0.64 10.03 1.62
N TYR A 248 -0.70 10.00 1.41
CA TYR A 248 -1.28 10.28 0.09
C TYR A 248 -0.91 11.67 -0.43
N ASN A 249 -0.94 12.70 0.41
CA ASN A 249 -0.52 14.04 0.02
C ASN A 249 0.97 14.11 -0.40
N ILE A 250 1.85 13.38 0.31
CA ILE A 250 3.27 13.26 -0.06
C ILE A 250 3.42 12.56 -1.42
N LEU A 251 2.65 11.49 -1.66
CA LEU A 251 2.66 10.76 -2.92
C LEU A 251 2.13 11.60 -4.09
N LYS A 252 1.11 12.44 -3.86
CA LYS A 252 0.66 13.43 -4.85
C LYS A 252 1.78 14.38 -5.26
N LYS A 253 2.50 14.95 -4.29
CA LYS A 253 3.65 15.84 -4.56
C LYS A 253 4.78 15.13 -5.30
N TYR A 254 4.98 13.84 -5.02
CA TYR A 254 5.96 13.03 -5.75
C TYR A 254 5.52 12.74 -7.19
N ALA A 255 4.23 12.44 -7.41
CA ALA A 255 3.67 12.31 -8.75
C ALA A 255 3.79 13.61 -9.55
N ASP A 256 3.50 14.76 -8.92
CA ASP A 256 3.66 16.09 -9.53
C ASP A 256 5.12 16.39 -9.89
N TYR A 257 6.06 16.03 -9.02
CA TYR A 257 7.49 16.13 -9.31
C TYR A 257 7.90 15.30 -10.55
N LYS A 258 7.23 14.17 -10.78
CA LYS A 258 7.46 13.27 -11.93
C LYS A 258 6.57 13.58 -13.14
N ASN A 259 5.68 14.58 -13.05
CA ASN A 259 4.64 14.87 -14.06
C ASN A 259 3.74 13.66 -14.37
N ILE A 260 3.28 12.96 -13.34
CA ILE A 260 2.43 11.76 -13.45
C ILE A 260 1.03 12.08 -12.92
N ASN A 261 0.01 11.66 -13.67
CA ASN A 261 -1.38 11.84 -13.24
C ASN A 261 -1.82 10.67 -12.35
N VAL A 262 -2.53 10.97 -11.27
CA VAL A 262 -3.10 9.98 -10.37
C VAL A 262 -4.59 10.30 -10.17
N TYR A 263 -5.44 9.32 -10.44
CA TYR A 263 -6.89 9.42 -10.36
C TYR A 263 -7.46 8.47 -9.32
N ASN A 264 -8.37 8.96 -8.51
CA ASN A 264 -9.17 8.15 -7.58
C ASN A 264 -10.51 7.79 -8.22
N CYS A 265 -10.68 6.54 -8.63
CA CYS A 265 -11.90 6.06 -9.27
C CYS A 265 -12.97 5.61 -8.24
N THR A 266 -12.66 5.67 -6.94
CA THR A 266 -13.61 5.36 -5.88
C THR A 266 -14.35 6.63 -5.44
N LYS A 267 -15.56 6.83 -5.97
CA LYS A 267 -16.37 8.06 -5.77
C LYS A 267 -16.57 8.45 -4.30
N ASN A 268 -16.85 7.48 -3.43
CA ASN A 268 -17.11 7.72 -2.00
C ASN A 268 -15.85 7.70 -1.12
N SER A 269 -14.66 7.68 -1.75
CA SER A 269 -13.39 7.67 -1.06
C SER A 269 -13.16 8.95 -0.25
N PHE A 270 -12.55 8.76 0.92
CA PHE A 270 -12.04 9.80 1.80
C PHE A 270 -10.62 10.25 1.38
N VAL A 271 -9.99 9.57 0.42
CA VAL A 271 -8.73 10.04 -0.18
C VAL A 271 -9.04 11.19 -1.14
N ASP A 272 -8.70 12.40 -0.69
CA ASP A 272 -8.97 13.68 -1.35
C ASP A 272 -7.75 14.30 -2.04
N SER A 273 -6.60 13.62 -1.98
CA SER A 273 -5.34 14.13 -2.54
C SER A 273 -5.25 14.02 -4.07
N PHE A 274 -6.19 13.32 -4.72
CA PHE A 274 -6.20 13.01 -6.14
C PHE A 274 -7.53 13.42 -6.78
N GLU A 275 -7.49 13.70 -8.08
CA GLU A 275 -8.69 13.99 -8.86
C GLU A 275 -9.61 12.75 -8.89
N LYS A 276 -10.93 12.97 -8.78
CA LYS A 276 -11.93 11.89 -8.86
C LYS A 276 -12.34 11.65 -10.31
N LYS A 277 -12.46 10.39 -10.70
CA LYS A 277 -12.93 9.96 -12.03
C LYS A 277 -14.12 9.02 -11.92
#